data_AF-A0AAE4L7E4-F1
#
_entry.id   AF-A0AAE4L7E4-F1
#
_cell.length_a   1.000
_cell.length_b   1.000
_cell.length_c   1.000
_cell.angle_alpha   90.00
_cell.angle_beta   90.00
_cell.angle_gamma   90.00
#
_symmetry.space_group_name_H-M   'P 1'
#
loop_
_entity.id
_entity.type
_entity.pdbx_description
1 polymer ?
#
loop_
_entity_poly.entity_id
_entity_poly.type
_entity_poly.pdbx_seq_one_letter_code
_entity_poly.pdbx_strand_id
1 'polypeptide(L)'
;MKTGVAGVRSYEQKGVTKYQSELWVNEKHYQKRGFLSLDEAAAYRKELEEKYLPQKIIRYEPEKIVETYRKTESIRETALQHDMSRIKVRKILITEGIYSTPESIKVNDLLNEGFATEEVAEKLGISIGSVNNLSVYRKGERLIDSPTKKAINARKWREKNAEK
;
A
#
# COMPACT_ATOMS: atom_id res chain seq x y z
N MET A 1 -32.33 4.51 0.78
CA MET A 1 -32.19 3.26 0.02
C MET A 1 -30.71 2.89 -0.07
N LYS A 2 -30.37 1.62 -0.34
CA LYS A 2 -28.97 1.23 -0.61
C LYS A 2 -28.54 1.83 -1.96
N THR A 3 -27.33 2.37 -2.03
CA THR A 3 -26.84 3.09 -3.23
C THR A 3 -25.78 2.31 -4.01
N GLY A 4 -25.46 1.08 -3.59
CA GLY A 4 -24.36 0.27 -4.15
C GLY A 4 -22.97 0.67 -3.65
N VAL A 5 -22.82 1.85 -3.02
CA VAL A 5 -21.58 2.29 -2.40
C VAL A 5 -21.57 1.90 -0.91
N ALA A 6 -20.52 1.20 -0.48
CA ALA A 6 -20.39 0.74 0.90
C ALA A 6 -20.38 1.92 1.88
N GLY A 7 -21.21 1.84 2.93
CA GLY A 7 -21.33 2.90 3.93
C GLY A 7 -22.03 4.18 3.44
N VAL A 8 -22.65 4.16 2.26
CA VAL A 8 -23.46 5.28 1.75
C VAL A 8 -24.90 4.84 1.56
N ARG A 9 -25.84 5.70 1.98
CA ARG A 9 -27.29 5.47 1.89
C ARG A 9 -27.97 6.71 1.34
N SER A 10 -29.01 6.52 0.53
CA SER A 10 -29.89 7.61 0.10
C SER A 10 -31.09 7.76 1.03
N TYR A 11 -31.72 8.93 1.05
CA TYR A 11 -33.00 9.18 1.71
C TYR A 11 -33.68 10.38 1.06
N GLU A 12 -35.01 10.45 1.11
CA GLU A 12 -35.75 11.60 0.61
C GLU A 12 -35.99 12.61 1.73
N GLN A 13 -35.82 13.89 1.42
CA GLN A 13 -36.15 14.98 2.32
C GLN A 13 -36.77 16.12 1.52
N LYS A 14 -38.03 16.47 1.82
CA LYS A 14 -38.77 17.53 1.14
C LYS A 14 -38.79 17.36 -0.40
N GLY A 15 -38.97 16.13 -0.88
CA GLY A 15 -39.00 15.81 -2.31
C GLY A 15 -37.63 15.77 -3.01
N VAL A 16 -36.52 15.93 -2.27
CA VAL A 16 -35.17 15.84 -2.82
C VAL A 16 -34.47 14.59 -2.28
N THR A 17 -33.89 13.80 -3.19
CA THR A 17 -33.00 12.68 -2.83
C THR A 17 -31.70 13.24 -2.26
N LYS A 18 -31.38 12.83 -1.04
CA LYS A 18 -30.13 13.16 -0.35
C LYS A 18 -29.37 11.89 0.00
N TYR A 19 -28.09 12.06 0.29
CA TYR A 19 -27.20 10.97 0.64
C TYR A 19 -26.60 11.18 2.03
N GLN A 20 -26.26 10.07 2.66
CA GLN A 20 -25.64 9.96 3.97
C GLN A 20 -24.46 9.00 3.86
N SER A 21 -23.34 9.39 4.46
CA SER A 21 -22.15 8.58 4.59
C SER A 21 -21.95 8.22 6.05
N GLU A 22 -21.69 6.95 6.33
CA GLU A 22 -21.53 6.35 7.66
C GLU A 22 -20.29 5.48 7.67
N LEU A 23 -19.41 5.60 8.67
CA LEU A 23 -18.23 4.77 8.93
C LEU A 23 -18.12 4.37 10.40
N TRP A 24 -17.98 3.08 10.65
CA TRP A 24 -17.70 2.53 11.97
C TRP A 24 -16.24 2.10 12.06
N VAL A 25 -15.50 2.64 13.02
CA VAL A 25 -14.11 2.25 13.31
C VAL A 25 -13.91 2.18 14.82
N ASN A 26 -13.43 1.05 15.34
CA ASN A 26 -13.07 0.88 16.75
C ASN A 26 -14.16 1.45 17.68
N GLU A 27 -15.40 1.00 17.48
CA GLU A 27 -16.59 1.42 18.25
C GLU A 27 -17.03 2.89 18.08
N LYS A 28 -16.28 3.70 17.31
CA LYS A 28 -16.67 5.07 16.94
C LYS A 28 -17.43 5.09 15.62
N HIS A 29 -18.55 5.80 15.61
CA HIS A 29 -19.39 6.01 14.43
C HIS A 29 -19.20 7.42 13.88
N TYR A 30 -18.65 7.53 12.68
CA TYR A 30 -18.49 8.76 11.93
C TYR A 30 -19.60 8.83 10.88
N GLN A 31 -20.43 9.88 10.94
CA GLN A 31 -21.51 10.05 9.98
C GLN A 31 -21.68 11.51 9.55
N LYS A 32 -22.07 11.70 8.29
CA LYS A 32 -22.53 12.98 7.77
C LYS A 32 -23.70 12.77 6.82
N ARG A 33 -24.71 13.61 6.94
CA ARG A 33 -25.96 13.55 6.19
C ARG A 33 -26.12 14.80 5.33
N GLY A 34 -26.87 14.67 4.24
CA GLY A 34 -27.38 15.81 3.48
C GLY A 34 -26.63 16.11 2.19
N PHE A 35 -25.77 15.21 1.74
CA PHE A 35 -25.13 15.30 0.44
C PHE A 35 -26.17 15.29 -0.68
N LEU A 36 -25.95 16.08 -1.73
CA LEU A 36 -26.87 16.18 -2.86
C LEU A 36 -26.55 15.15 -3.95
N SER A 37 -25.31 14.64 -3.98
CA SER A 37 -24.88 13.60 -4.90
C SER A 37 -24.33 12.37 -4.17
N LEU A 38 -24.42 11.22 -4.85
CA LEU A 38 -23.81 9.98 -4.41
C LEU A 38 -22.27 10.11 -4.36
N ASP A 39 -21.69 10.80 -5.34
CA ASP A 39 -20.25 10.99 -5.47
C ASP A 39 -19.67 11.83 -4.32
N GLU A 40 -20.34 12.90 -3.91
CA GLU A 40 -19.94 13.69 -2.74
C GLU A 40 -19.95 12.85 -1.45
N ALA A 41 -21.01 12.06 -1.26
CA ALA A 41 -21.11 11.18 -0.10
C ALA A 41 -20.04 10.08 -0.13
N ALA A 42 -19.69 9.57 -1.31
CA ALA A 42 -18.62 8.59 -1.51
C ALA A 42 -17.22 9.19 -1.32
N ALA A 43 -16.98 10.42 -1.76
CA ALA A 43 -15.73 11.14 -1.54
C ALA A 43 -15.51 11.37 -0.03
N TYR A 44 -16.52 11.87 0.66
CA TYR A 44 -16.46 12.03 2.12
C TYR A 44 -16.26 10.71 2.85
N ARG A 45 -16.91 9.63 2.38
CA ARG A 45 -16.69 8.27 2.91
C ARG A 45 -15.22 7.87 2.79
N LYS A 46 -14.59 8.11 1.64
CA LYS A 46 -13.18 7.81 1.39
C LYS A 46 -12.26 8.63 2.29
N GLU A 47 -12.56 9.91 2.51
CA GLU A 47 -11.82 10.76 3.46
C GLU A 47 -11.90 10.22 4.89
N LEU A 48 -13.08 9.79 5.33
CA LEU A 48 -13.25 9.16 6.65
C LEU A 48 -12.44 7.86 6.76
N GLU A 49 -12.41 7.04 5.70
CA GLU A 49 -11.60 5.83 5.68
C GLU A 49 -10.11 6.15 5.79
N GLU A 50 -9.61 7.11 5.02
CA GLU A 50 -8.20 7.52 5.08
C GLU A 50 -7.80 8.08 6.46
N LYS A 51 -8.70 8.84 7.07
CA LYS A 51 -8.45 9.50 8.36
C LYS A 51 -8.60 8.58 9.57
N TYR A 52 -9.58 7.68 9.55
CA TYR A 52 -9.99 6.96 10.75
C TYR A 52 -9.82 5.45 10.69
N LEU A 53 -9.78 4.80 9.51
CA LEU A 53 -9.42 3.37 9.53
C LEU A 53 -7.99 3.27 10.09
N PRO A 54 -7.76 2.47 11.15
CA PRO A 54 -6.41 2.19 11.59
C PRO A 54 -5.71 1.56 10.40
N GLN A 55 -4.73 2.27 9.85
CA GLN A 55 -3.78 1.66 8.94
C GLN A 55 -3.20 0.48 9.72
N LYS A 56 -3.41 -0.75 9.23
CA LYS A 56 -2.88 -1.95 9.88
C LYS A 56 -1.36 -1.81 9.87
N ILE A 57 -0.80 -1.44 11.02
CA ILE A 57 0.63 -1.21 11.19
C ILE A 57 1.31 -2.58 11.17
N ILE A 58 1.74 -3.04 10.00
CA ILE A 58 2.65 -4.18 9.93
C ILE A 58 4.05 -3.64 10.17
N ARG A 59 4.57 -3.83 11.38
CA ARG A 59 6.02 -3.73 11.61
C ARG A 59 6.65 -4.98 11.00
N TYR A 60 7.57 -4.79 10.05
CA TYR A 60 8.42 -5.88 9.61
C TYR A 60 9.73 -5.89 10.39
N GLU A 61 10.30 -7.08 10.54
CA GLU A 61 11.61 -7.32 11.09
C GLU A 61 12.55 -7.59 9.90
N PRO A 62 13.36 -6.60 9.47
CA PRO A 62 14.27 -6.75 8.32
C PRO A 62 15.14 -8.00 8.42
N GLU A 63 15.56 -8.37 9.64
CA GLU A 63 16.39 -9.54 9.91
C GLU A 63 15.71 -10.84 9.49
N LYS A 64 14.40 -11.00 9.76
CA LYS A 64 13.62 -12.17 9.33
C LYS A 64 13.47 -12.22 7.81
N ILE A 65 13.31 -11.07 7.16
CA ILE A 65 13.22 -11.00 5.70
C ILE A 65 14.54 -11.41 5.06
N VAL A 66 15.65 -10.94 5.61
CA VAL A 66 17.01 -11.31 5.18
C VAL A 66 17.25 -12.81 5.38
N GLU A 67 16.85 -13.36 6.53
CA GLU A 67 16.98 -14.80 6.80
C GLU A 67 16.19 -15.65 5.80
N THR A 68 14.92 -15.30 5.56
CA THR A 68 14.09 -15.99 4.56
C THR A 68 14.68 -15.86 3.15
N TYR A 69 15.19 -14.69 2.79
CA TYR A 69 15.82 -14.49 1.49
C TYR A 69 17.07 -15.34 1.32
N ARG A 70 17.94 -15.42 2.35
CA ARG A 70 19.13 -16.27 2.32
C ARG A 70 18.80 -17.76 2.17
N LYS A 71 17.63 -18.21 2.66
CA LYS A 71 17.16 -19.59 2.51
C LYS A 71 16.53 -19.88 1.15
N THR A 72 15.81 -18.89 0.60
CA THR A 72 15.00 -19.08 -0.62
C THR A 72 15.68 -18.59 -1.89
N GLU A 73 16.68 -17.72 -1.76
CA GLU A 73 17.36 -16.97 -2.82
C GLU A 73 16.41 -16.30 -3.82
N SER A 74 15.19 -16.00 -3.37
CA SER A 74 14.09 -15.59 -4.24
C SER A 74 13.27 -14.49 -3.58
N ILE A 75 13.33 -13.29 -4.18
CA ILE A 75 12.50 -12.15 -3.78
C ILE A 75 11.02 -12.50 -3.87
N ARG A 76 10.62 -13.31 -4.85
CA ARG A 76 9.22 -13.73 -5.04
C ARG A 76 8.76 -14.61 -3.87
N GLU A 77 9.57 -15.60 -3.51
CA GLU A 77 9.22 -16.53 -2.45
C GLU A 77 9.28 -15.86 -1.07
N THR A 78 10.31 -15.04 -0.84
CA THR A 78 10.41 -14.22 0.38
C THR A 78 9.19 -13.30 0.54
N ALA A 79 8.76 -12.64 -0.53
CA ALA A 79 7.55 -11.81 -0.50
C ALA A 79 6.28 -12.61 -0.19
N LEU A 80 6.20 -13.86 -0.65
CA LEU A 80 5.06 -14.73 -0.40
C LEU A 80 4.97 -15.17 1.07
N GLN A 81 6.11 -15.47 1.69
CA GLN A 81 6.19 -15.93 3.08
C GLN A 81 5.94 -14.80 4.08
N HIS A 82 6.28 -13.55 3.71
CA HIS A 82 6.09 -12.37 4.56
C HIS A 82 4.81 -11.56 4.24
N ASP A 83 3.98 -12.03 3.30
CA ASP A 83 2.79 -11.31 2.79
C ASP A 83 3.11 -9.87 2.30
N MET A 84 4.27 -9.70 1.67
CA MET A 84 4.79 -8.41 1.20
C MET A 84 4.73 -8.28 -0.33
N SER A 85 4.85 -7.05 -0.83
CA SER A 85 5.10 -6.87 -2.26
C SER A 85 6.57 -7.16 -2.58
N ARG A 86 6.83 -7.67 -3.79
CA ARG A 86 8.19 -7.91 -4.29
C ARG A 86 9.07 -6.65 -4.26
N ILE A 87 8.47 -5.49 -4.53
CA ILE A 87 9.16 -4.19 -4.50
C ILE A 87 9.65 -3.89 -3.08
N LYS A 88 8.81 -4.10 -2.06
CA LYS A 88 9.21 -3.85 -0.66
C LYS A 88 10.33 -4.78 -0.21
N VAL A 89 10.18 -6.09 -0.48
CA VAL A 89 11.24 -7.05 -0.17
C VAL A 89 12.54 -6.65 -0.84
N ARG A 90 12.51 -6.29 -2.14
CA ARG A 90 13.70 -5.81 -2.86
C ARG A 90 14.32 -4.58 -2.17
N LYS A 91 13.54 -3.54 -1.88
CA LYS A 91 14.04 -2.33 -1.20
C LYS A 91 14.64 -2.64 0.17
N ILE A 92 14.02 -3.52 0.96
CA ILE A 92 14.56 -3.96 2.26
C ILE A 92 15.92 -4.63 2.04
N LEU A 93 16.00 -5.60 1.13
CA LEU A 93 17.25 -6.31 0.87
C LEU A 93 18.36 -5.39 0.32
N ILE A 94 18.03 -4.39 -0.50
CA ILE A 94 18.99 -3.36 -0.96
C ILE A 94 19.44 -2.50 0.23
N THR A 95 18.52 -2.08 1.10
CA THR A 95 18.81 -1.25 2.27
C THR A 95 19.72 -1.98 3.27
N GLU A 96 19.48 -3.28 3.46
CA GLU A 96 20.31 -4.16 4.30
C GLU A 96 21.61 -4.61 3.62
N GLY A 97 21.87 -4.19 2.37
CA GLY A 97 23.09 -4.56 1.63
C GLY A 97 23.15 -6.03 1.19
N ILE A 98 22.03 -6.76 1.22
CA ILE A 98 21.94 -8.18 0.88
C ILE A 98 21.66 -8.41 -0.60
N TYR A 99 21.06 -7.43 -1.28
CA TYR A 99 20.73 -7.51 -2.69
C TYR A 99 21.22 -6.27 -3.43
N SER A 100 21.88 -6.47 -4.56
CA SER A 100 22.30 -5.39 -5.46
C SER A 100 22.32 -5.87 -6.91
N THR A 101 21.95 -5.00 -7.84
CA THR A 101 22.21 -5.16 -9.28
C THR A 101 23.06 -3.98 -9.78
N PRO A 102 23.70 -4.10 -10.96
CA PRO A 102 24.40 -2.97 -11.56
C PRO A 102 23.49 -1.73 -11.71
N GLU A 103 22.21 -1.89 -12.04
CA GLU A 103 21.29 -0.74 -12.09
C GLU A 103 20.95 -0.20 -10.70
N SER A 104 20.77 -1.06 -9.69
CA SER A 104 20.48 -0.55 -8.34
C SER A 104 21.65 0.24 -7.77
N ILE A 105 22.89 -0.15 -8.06
CA ILE A 105 24.08 0.59 -7.65
C ILE A 105 24.04 1.99 -8.27
N LYS A 106 23.93 2.08 -9.61
CA LYS A 106 23.84 3.37 -10.32
C LYS A 106 22.70 4.27 -9.84
N VAL A 107 21.52 3.70 -9.60
CA VAL A 107 20.37 4.42 -9.05
C VAL A 107 20.72 5.03 -7.69
N ASN A 108 21.28 4.24 -6.78
CA ASN A 108 21.57 4.72 -5.43
C ASN A 108 22.75 5.68 -5.38
N ASP A 109 23.76 5.52 -6.25
CA ASP A 109 24.88 6.46 -6.37
C ASP A 109 24.36 7.86 -6.75
N LEU A 110 23.54 7.97 -7.80
CA LEU A 110 22.96 9.25 -8.21
C LEU A 110 22.02 9.84 -7.14
N LEU A 111 21.23 9.01 -6.46
CA LEU A 111 20.38 9.48 -5.37
C LEU A 111 21.22 9.99 -4.18
N ASN A 112 22.38 9.39 -3.91
CA ASN A 112 23.32 9.81 -2.86
C ASN A 112 24.08 11.09 -3.24
N GLU A 113 24.32 11.31 -4.53
CA GLU A 113 24.84 12.57 -5.08
C GLU A 113 23.84 13.73 -4.99
N GLY A 114 22.58 13.46 -4.63
CA GLY A 114 21.55 14.47 -4.38
C GLY A 114 20.56 14.68 -5.52
N PHE A 115 20.64 13.89 -6.60
CA PHE A 115 19.67 13.96 -7.70
C PHE A 115 18.26 13.54 -7.24
N ALA A 116 17.25 14.21 -7.79
CA ALA A 116 15.85 13.84 -7.61
C ALA A 116 15.52 12.55 -8.38
N THR A 117 14.48 11.83 -7.95
CA THR A 117 14.09 10.55 -8.57
C THR A 117 13.79 10.69 -10.06
N GLU A 118 13.18 11.80 -10.47
CA GLU A 118 12.87 12.17 -11.84
C GLU A 118 14.15 12.37 -12.67
N GLU A 119 15.14 13.06 -12.11
CA GLU A 119 16.44 13.31 -12.78
C GLU A 119 17.23 12.01 -12.92
N VAL A 120 17.18 11.13 -11.92
CA VAL A 120 17.79 9.79 -11.99
C VAL A 120 17.13 8.94 -13.07
N ALA A 121 15.80 8.99 -13.17
CA ALA A 121 15.03 8.28 -14.19
C ALA A 121 15.45 8.74 -15.60
N GLU A 122 15.56 10.05 -15.80
CA GLU A 122 15.99 10.66 -17.06
C GLU A 122 17.44 10.28 -17.41
N LYS A 123 18.39 10.46 -16.48
CA LYS A 123 19.81 10.15 -16.68
C LYS A 123 20.08 8.69 -17.03
N LEU A 124 19.31 7.77 -16.44
CA LEU A 124 19.46 6.34 -16.66
C LEU A 124 18.55 5.80 -17.77
N GLY A 125 17.67 6.62 -18.34
CA GLY A 125 16.72 6.19 -19.37
C GLY A 125 15.72 5.13 -18.87
N ILE A 126 15.35 5.17 -17.59
CA ILE A 126 14.42 4.22 -16.96
C ILE A 126 13.18 4.93 -16.42
N SER A 127 12.13 4.16 -16.09
CA SER A 127 10.94 4.74 -15.48
C SER A 127 11.20 5.19 -14.03
N ILE A 128 10.49 6.22 -13.57
CA ILE A 128 10.44 6.64 -12.15
C ILE A 128 10.08 5.45 -11.24
N GLY A 129 9.18 4.57 -11.69
CA GLY A 129 8.84 3.33 -10.98
C GLY A 129 10.02 2.39 -10.81
N SER A 130 10.90 2.30 -11.83
CA SER A 130 12.14 1.52 -11.77
C SER A 130 13.13 2.11 -10.77
N VAL A 131 13.30 3.44 -10.77
CA VAL A 131 14.15 4.14 -9.78
C VAL A 131 13.65 3.84 -8.36
N ASN A 132 12.35 3.99 -8.11
CA ASN A 132 11.75 3.70 -6.81
C ASN A 132 11.96 2.23 -6.39
N ASN A 133 11.82 1.29 -7.31
CA ASN A 133 12.01 -0.14 -7.02
C ASN A 133 13.47 -0.52 -6.70
N LEU A 134 14.43 0.25 -7.21
CA LEU A 134 15.86 0.00 -7.05
C LEU A 134 16.52 0.89 -5.98
N SER A 135 15.80 1.89 -5.47
CA SER A 135 16.25 2.77 -4.39
C SER A 135 16.31 2.07 -3.01
N VAL A 136 17.27 2.46 -2.17
CA VAL A 136 17.25 2.17 -0.73
C VAL A 136 16.05 2.84 -0.05
N TYR A 137 15.63 2.33 1.10
CA TYR A 137 14.72 3.07 1.96
C TYR A 137 15.43 4.29 2.55
N ARG A 138 14.92 5.50 2.27
CA ARG A 138 15.43 6.72 2.91
C ARG A 138 14.93 6.82 4.35
N LYS A 139 15.75 7.38 5.25
CA LYS A 139 15.34 7.64 6.66
C LYS A 139 14.08 8.52 6.67
N GLY A 140 12.97 8.00 7.19
CA GLY A 140 11.66 8.67 7.17
C GLY A 140 10.70 8.21 6.07
N GLU A 141 11.16 7.40 5.09
CA GLU A 141 10.24 6.64 4.25
C GLU A 141 9.49 5.63 5.11
N ARG A 142 8.15 5.63 4.99
CA ARG A 142 7.28 4.74 5.76
C ARG A 142 7.65 3.27 5.46
N LEU A 143 8.39 2.66 6.38
CA LEU A 143 8.48 1.21 6.57
C LEU A 143 7.14 0.63 7.08
N ILE A 144 6.04 1.35 6.89
CA ILE A 144 4.79 1.21 7.62
C ILE A 144 3.69 1.18 6.58
N ASP A 145 3.04 0.03 6.42
CA ASP A 145 1.92 -0.07 5.50
C ASP A 145 0.99 -1.22 5.85
N SER A 146 -0.26 -1.06 5.45
CA SER A 146 -1.26 -2.11 5.51
C SER A 146 -1.02 -3.17 4.43
N PRO A 147 -1.41 -4.44 4.63
CA PRO A 147 -1.28 -5.45 3.60
C PRO A 147 -2.12 -5.06 2.39
N THR A 148 -1.51 -5.05 1.21
CA THR A 148 -2.18 -4.62 -0.02
C THR A 148 -3.38 -5.53 -0.34
N LYS A 149 -4.44 -5.01 -0.97
CA LYS A 149 -5.58 -5.83 -1.44
C LYS A 149 -5.14 -7.06 -2.25
N LYS A 150 -4.06 -6.93 -3.03
CA LYS A 150 -3.46 -8.05 -3.78
C LYS A 150 -2.90 -9.13 -2.85
N ALA A 151 -2.16 -8.75 -1.81
CA ALA A 151 -1.64 -9.69 -0.81
C ALA A 151 -2.78 -10.39 -0.05
N ILE A 152 -3.81 -9.65 0.34
CA ILE A 152 -5.01 -10.21 1.00
C ILE A 152 -5.72 -11.23 0.09
N ASN A 153 -5.92 -10.89 -1.18
CA ASN A 153 -6.58 -11.79 -2.13
C ASN A 153 -5.74 -13.04 -2.42
N ALA A 154 -4.42 -12.90 -2.52
CA ALA A 154 -3.51 -14.03 -2.66
C ALA A 154 -3.55 -14.96 -1.43
N ARG A 155 -3.71 -14.41 -0.22
CA ARG A 155 -3.89 -15.21 1.00
C ARG A 155 -5.20 -16.00 0.98
N LYS A 156 -6.32 -15.34 0.67
CA LYS A 156 -7.64 -15.99 0.54
C LYS A 156 -7.63 -17.14 -0.47
N TRP A 157 -6.93 -16.95 -1.59
CA TRP A 157 -6.79 -18.00 -2.59
C TRP A 157 -5.98 -19.19 -2.06
N ARG A 158 -4.91 -18.95 -1.28
CA ARG A 158 -4.10 -20.02 -0.67
C ARG A 158 -4.87 -20.81 0.38
N GLU A 159 -5.54 -20.13 1.31
CA GLU A 159 -6.40 -20.76 2.33
C GLU A 159 -7.39 -21.72 1.67
N LYS A 160 -8.04 -21.29 0.58
CA LYS A 160 -8.99 -22.10 -0.19
C LYS A 160 -8.39 -23.32 -0.92
N ASN A 161 -7.10 -23.29 -1.27
CA ASN A 161 -6.43 -24.39 -1.99
C ASN A 161 -5.62 -25.30 -1.07
N ALA A 162 -5.38 -24.91 0.19
CA ALA A 162 -4.73 -25.76 1.19
C ALA A 162 -5.73 -26.69 1.91
N GLU A 163 -7.03 -26.37 1.86
CA GLU A 163 -8.13 -27.19 2.39
C GLU A 163 -8.67 -28.23 1.38
N LYS A 164 -7.94 -28.49 0.29
CA LYS A 164 -8.24 -29.53 -0.71
C LYS A 164 -7.10 -30.53 -0.80
#